data_AF-A0A1G3LWY7-F1
#
_entry.id   AF-A0A1G3LWY7-F1
#
_cell.length_a   1.000
_cell.length_b   1.000
_cell.length_c   1.000
_cell.angle_alpha   90.00
_cell.angle_beta   90.00
_cell.angle_gamma   90.00
#
_symmetry.space_group_name_H-M   'P 1'
#
loop_
_entity.id
_entity.type
_entity.pdbx_description
1 polymer ?
#
loop_
_entity_poly.entity_id
_entity_poly.type
_entity_poly.pdbx_seq_one_letter_code
_entity_poly.pdbx_strand_id
1 'polypeptide(L)'
;MNLPIAIEDLLNARAVESDRLEFKEGWSPDKVYQSICAFANDIKNIGGGYILIGVAEKNGKAAKPVLGLTSIALTSIQKDMIGLNNLIRPQYAPRQR
;
A
#
# COMPACT_ATOMS: atom_id res chain seq x y z
N MET A 1 15.22 -7.44 -2.32
CA MET A 1 14.15 -7.44 -3.35
C MET A 1 13.95 -5.99 -3.77
N ASN A 2 14.25 -5.64 -5.02
CA ASN A 2 13.87 -4.34 -5.57
C ASN A 2 12.35 -4.34 -5.71
N LEU A 3 11.68 -3.23 -5.40
CA LEU A 3 10.35 -3.02 -5.93
C LEU A 3 10.45 -3.15 -7.46
N PRO A 4 9.55 -3.88 -8.13
CA PRO A 4 9.58 -3.98 -9.58
C PRO A 4 9.39 -2.62 -10.28
N ILE A 5 8.97 -1.60 -9.53
CA ILE A 5 8.73 -0.22 -9.98
C ILE A 5 9.41 0.73 -8.98
N ALA A 6 10.09 1.78 -9.47
CA ALA A 6 10.71 2.79 -8.62
C ALA A 6 9.66 3.57 -7.82
N ILE A 7 9.98 3.93 -6.57
CA ILE A 7 9.04 4.68 -5.71
C ILE A 7 8.71 6.06 -6.31
N GLU A 8 9.65 6.67 -7.01
CA GLU A 8 9.47 7.93 -7.71
C GLU A 8 8.42 7.80 -8.82
N ASP A 9 8.37 6.68 -9.52
CA ASP A 9 7.39 6.44 -10.59
C ASP A 9 5.98 6.25 -10.03
N LEU A 10 5.87 5.59 -8.86
CA LEU A 10 4.62 5.45 -8.12
C LEU A 10 4.14 6.82 -7.61
N LEU A 11 5.01 7.61 -6.98
CA LEU A 11 4.66 8.94 -6.47
C LEU A 11 4.23 9.90 -7.58
N ASN A 12 4.77 9.75 -8.79
CA ASN A 12 4.37 10.57 -9.94
C ASN A 12 3.21 9.98 -10.74
N ALA A 13 2.67 8.81 -10.35
CA ALA A 13 1.62 8.07 -11.04
C ALA A 13 1.92 7.87 -12.55
N ARG A 14 3.19 7.60 -12.91
CA ARG A 14 3.64 7.52 -14.31
C ARG A 14 3.65 6.10 -14.88
N ALA A 15 3.91 5.10 -14.03
CA ALA A 15 4.18 3.73 -14.46
C ALA A 15 3.05 2.74 -14.16
N VAL A 16 2.07 3.14 -13.35
CA VAL A 16 0.96 2.29 -12.90
C VAL A 16 -0.33 3.02 -13.17
N GLU A 17 -1.29 2.32 -13.78
CA GLU A 17 -2.66 2.82 -13.96
C GLU A 17 -3.24 3.28 -12.62
N SER A 18 -3.94 4.42 -12.63
CA SER A 18 -4.42 5.07 -11.39
C SER A 18 -5.34 4.17 -10.55
N ASP A 19 -5.98 3.17 -11.15
CA ASP A 19 -6.86 2.23 -10.46
C ASP A 19 -6.12 1.19 -9.60
N ARG A 20 -4.79 1.11 -9.71
CA ARG A 20 -3.94 0.19 -8.93
C ARG A 20 -3.07 0.91 -7.91
N LEU A 21 -3.28 2.20 -7.70
CA LEU A 21 -2.46 3.04 -6.85
C LEU A 21 -3.34 3.75 -5.82
N GLU A 22 -3.08 3.48 -4.55
CA GLU A 22 -3.81 4.08 -3.43
C GLU A 22 -2.82 4.86 -2.56
N PHE A 23 -3.15 6.12 -2.26
CA PHE A 23 -2.39 6.95 -1.32
C PHE A 23 -3.12 7.05 0.01
N LYS A 24 -2.39 6.91 1.12
CA LYS A 24 -2.92 7.12 2.47
C LYS A 24 -1.97 7.99 3.27
N GLU A 25 -2.50 9.04 3.88
CA GLU A 25 -1.71 9.97 4.71
C GLU A 25 -1.09 9.28 5.93
N GLY A 26 -1.76 8.27 6.47
CA GLY A 26 -1.32 7.54 7.65
C GLY A 26 -1.78 6.10 7.67
N TRP A 27 -1.36 5.39 8.73
CA TRP A 27 -1.75 4.00 8.96
C TRP A 27 -3.15 3.92 9.58
N SER A 28 -4.06 3.28 8.86
CA SER A 28 -5.36 2.86 9.37
C SER A 28 -5.59 1.42 8.90
N PRO A 29 -5.51 0.42 9.80
CA PRO A 29 -5.68 -0.98 9.45
C PRO A 29 -6.91 -1.24 8.60
N ASP A 30 -8.08 -0.77 9.04
CA ASP A 30 -9.35 -1.01 8.35
C ASP A 30 -9.33 -0.47 6.91
N LYS A 31 -8.83 0.76 6.72
CA LYS A 31 -8.76 1.39 5.40
C LYS A 31 -7.73 0.73 4.50
N VAL A 32 -6.60 0.28 5.05
CA VAL A 32 -5.58 -0.42 4.27
C VAL A 32 -6.07 -1.79 3.84
N TYR A 33 -6.63 -2.58 4.76
CA TYR A 33 -7.13 -3.91 4.43
C TYR A 33 -8.36 -3.85 3.51
N GLN A 34 -9.19 -2.81 3.61
CA GLN A 34 -10.23 -2.54 2.62
C GLN A 34 -9.65 -2.39 1.20
N SER A 35 -8.58 -1.59 1.04
CA SER A 35 -7.88 -1.43 -0.25
C SER A 35 -7.21 -2.74 -0.70
N ILE A 36 -6.61 -3.52 0.22
CA ILE A 36 -6.05 -4.84 -0.09
C ILE A 36 -7.14 -5.77 -0.64
N CYS A 37 -8.29 -5.85 0.02
CA CYS A 37 -9.42 -6.65 -0.44
C CYS A 37 -9.96 -6.16 -1.79
N ALA A 38 -10.02 -4.85 -2.02
CA ALA A 38 -10.43 -4.30 -3.31
C ALA A 38 -9.47 -4.73 -4.42
N PHE A 39 -8.16 -4.63 -4.21
CA PHE A 39 -7.14 -5.06 -5.18
C PHE A 39 -7.11 -6.59 -5.39
N ALA A 40 -7.34 -7.37 -4.33
CA ALA A 40 -7.36 -8.83 -4.40
C ALA A 40 -8.59 -9.37 -5.15
N ASN A 41 -9.72 -8.65 -5.08
CA ASN A 41 -10.99 -9.04 -5.71
C ASN A 41 -11.29 -8.30 -7.02
N ASP A 42 -10.30 -7.61 -7.60
CA ASP A 42 -10.53 -6.86 -8.82
C ASP A 42 -10.89 -7.80 -9.98
N ILE A 43 -12.09 -7.60 -10.53
CA ILE A 43 -12.68 -8.36 -11.64
C ILE A 43 -11.82 -8.24 -12.90
N LYS A 44 -11.11 -7.12 -13.10
CA LYS A 44 -10.18 -6.97 -14.23
C LYS A 44 -8.95 -7.86 -14.11
N ASN A 45 -8.72 -8.46 -12.95
CA ASN A 45 -7.60 -9.35 -12.63
C ASN A 45 -6.23 -8.77 -13.04
N ILE A 46 -6.05 -7.47 -12.81
CA ILE A 46 -4.83 -6.73 -13.17
C ILE A 46 -3.62 -7.11 -12.28
N GLY A 47 -3.80 -8.00 -11.30
CA GLY A 47 -2.71 -8.60 -10.52
C GLY A 47 -2.31 -7.77 -9.30
N GLY A 48 -3.27 -7.18 -8.59
CA GLY A 48 -3.07 -6.43 -7.35
C GLY A 48 -2.75 -4.95 -7.55
N GLY A 49 -2.18 -4.30 -6.53
CA GLY A 49 -1.89 -2.86 -6.56
C GLY A 49 -0.88 -2.41 -5.49
N TYR A 50 -0.63 -1.11 -5.44
CA TYR A 50 0.30 -0.44 -4.53
C TYR A 50 -0.48 0.47 -3.57
N ILE A 51 -0.19 0.34 -2.27
CA ILE A 51 -0.70 1.25 -1.24
C ILE A 51 0.50 1.99 -0.66
N LEU A 52 0.53 3.32 -0.80
CA LEU A 52 1.57 4.16 -0.24
C LEU A 52 1.06 4.82 1.03
N ILE A 53 1.72 4.53 2.15
CA ILE A 53 1.39 5.09 3.48
C ILE A 53 2.36 6.22 3.81
N GLY A 54 1.85 7.31 4.38
CA GLY A 54 2.63 8.54 4.62
C GLY A 54 2.61 9.48 3.42
N VAL A 55 1.61 9.36 2.55
CA VAL A 55 1.48 10.18 1.33
C VAL A 55 0.07 10.74 1.26
N ALA A 56 -0.04 12.06 1.28
CA ALA A 56 -1.30 12.75 1.02
C ALA A 56 -1.64 12.70 -0.47
N GLU A 57 -2.93 12.64 -0.79
CA GLU A 57 -3.42 12.71 -2.16
C GLU A 57 -3.96 14.10 -2.47
N LYS A 58 -3.62 14.64 -3.64
CA LYS A 58 -4.21 15.86 -4.18
C LYS A 58 -4.50 15.67 -5.67
N ASN A 59 -5.77 15.64 -6.03
CA ASN A 59 -6.25 15.47 -7.42
C ASN A 59 -5.72 14.18 -8.08
N GLY A 60 -5.78 13.02 -7.40
CA GLY A 60 -5.32 11.74 -7.97
C GLY A 60 -3.80 11.57 -8.01
N LYS A 61 -3.04 12.44 -7.35
CA LYS A 61 -1.57 12.42 -7.33
C LYS A 61 -1.04 12.58 -5.93
N ALA A 62 0.16 12.06 -5.66
CA ALA A 62 0.85 12.30 -4.41
C ALA A 62 1.11 13.80 -4.22
N ALA A 63 0.64 14.35 -3.11
CA ALA A 63 1.01 15.68 -2.66
C ALA A 63 2.49 15.67 -2.21
N LYS A 64 3.20 16.77 -2.53
CA LYS A 64 4.60 16.97 -2.17
C LYS A 64 4.73 18.19 -1.24
N PRO A 65 5.62 18.17 -0.24
CA PRO A 65 6.46 17.03 0.16
C PRO A 65 5.61 15.88 0.74
N VAL A 66 6.12 14.65 0.62
CA VAL A 66 5.46 13.49 1.25
C VAL A 66 5.58 13.62 2.78
N LEU A 67 4.57 13.15 3.51
CA LEU A 67 4.58 13.16 4.98
C LEU A 67 5.62 12.19 5.52
N GLY A 68 5.78 11.04 4.85
CA GLY A 68 6.69 9.98 5.25
C GLY A 68 6.22 9.23 6.49
N LEU A 69 7.08 8.34 6.99
CA LEU A 69 6.86 7.57 8.20
C LEU A 69 8.12 7.58 9.05
N THR A 70 7.96 7.60 10.37
CA THR A 70 9.07 7.43 11.30
C THR A 70 9.45 5.95 11.40
N SER A 71 10.70 5.64 11.79
CA SER A 71 11.15 4.26 11.99
C SER A 71 10.32 3.50 13.05
N ILE A 72 9.83 4.22 14.06
CA ILE A 72 8.95 3.68 15.10
C ILE A 72 7.59 3.30 14.48
N ALA A 73 7.01 4.18 13.66
CA ALA A 73 5.76 3.90 12.96
C ALA A 73 5.90 2.69 12.02
N LEU A 74 6.98 2.60 11.26
CA LEU A 74 7.25 1.45 10.38
C LEU A 74 7.25 0.11 11.14
N THR A 75 7.91 0.06 12.30
CA THR A 75 7.95 -1.15 13.13
C THR A 75 6.56 -1.51 13.67
N SER A 76 5.79 -0.50 14.11
CA SER A 76 4.42 -0.71 14.60
C SER A 76 3.51 -1.24 13.51
N ILE A 77 3.55 -0.63 12.32
CA ILE A 77 2.75 -1.03 11.16
C ILE A 77 3.06 -2.49 10.77
N GLN A 78 4.35 -2.86 10.72
CA GLN A 78 4.73 -4.24 10.40
C GLN A 78 4.18 -5.24 11.41
N LYS A 79 4.24 -4.92 12.71
CA LYS A 79 3.70 -5.78 13.76
C LYS A 79 2.19 -5.94 13.63
N ASP A 80 1.47 -4.84 13.41
CA ASP A 80 0.01 -4.85 13.20
C ASP A 80 -0.36 -5.70 11.98
N MET A 81 0.37 -5.51 10.87
CA MET A 81 0.16 -6.28 9.65
C MET A 81 0.37 -7.77 9.85
N ILE A 82 1.40 -8.20 10.59
CA ILE A 82 1.60 -9.63 10.90
C ILE A 82 0.38 -10.18 11.65
N GLY A 83 -0.12 -9.47 12.67
CA GLY A 83 -1.29 -9.88 13.43
C GLY A 83 -2.54 -10.01 12.57
N LEU A 84 -2.82 -9.01 11.73
CA LEU A 84 -4.00 -8.95 10.87
C LEU A 84 -3.93 -9.95 9.72
N ASN A 85 -2.76 -10.16 9.10
CA ASN A 85 -2.56 -11.16 8.05
C ASN A 85 -2.86 -12.59 8.52
N ASN A 86 -2.60 -12.90 9.80
CA ASN A 86 -2.94 -14.19 10.39
C ASN A 86 -4.46 -14.42 10.51
N LEU A 87 -5.28 -13.38 10.34
CA LEU A 87 -6.74 -13.48 10.29
C LEU A 87 -7.26 -13.80 8.88
N ILE A 88 -6.45 -13.63 7.83
CA ILE A 88 -6.83 -13.95 6.44
C ILE A 88 -6.90 -15.47 6.25
N ARG A 89 -7.82 -15.93 5.39
CA ARG A 89 -8.01 -17.34 5.04
C ARG A 89 -8.04 -17.53 3.51
N PRO A 90 -7.19 -18.42 2.94
CA PRO A 90 -6.08 -19.14 3.59
C PRO A 90 -5.04 -18.17 4.17
N GLN A 91 -4.21 -18.64 5.10
CA GLN A 91 -3.24 -17.78 5.77
C GLN A 91 -2.36 -17.06 4.73
N TYR A 92 -2.38 -15.73 4.77
CA TYR A 92 -1.52 -14.91 3.93
C TYR A 92 -0.25 -14.57 4.70
N ALA A 93 0.89 -15.00 4.18
CA ALA A 93 2.19 -14.54 4.64
C ALA A 93 2.88 -13.84 3.47
N PRO A 94 3.11 -12.51 3.53
CA PRO A 94 3.91 -11.85 2.50
C PRO A 94 5.29 -12.50 2.48
N ARG A 95 5.89 -12.67 1.28
CA ARG A 95 7.24 -13.21 1.14
C ARG A 95 8.20 -12.38 1.98
N GLN A 96 8.64 -12.94 3.10
CA GLN A 96 9.72 -12.42 3.92
C GLN A 96 11.02 -12.57 3.13
N ARG A 97 11.97 -11.67 3.38
CA ARG A 97 13.27 -11.63 2.67
C ARG A 97 14.02 -12.95 2.76
#